data_AF-A0A1Q3BVP6-F1
#
_entry.id   AF-A0A1Q3BVP6-F1
#
_cell.length_a   1.000
_cell.length_b   1.000
_cell.length_c   1.000
_cell.angle_alpha   90.00
_cell.angle_beta   90.00
_cell.angle_gamma   90.00
#
_symmetry.space_group_name_H-M   'P 1'
#
loop_
_entity.id
_entity.type
_entity.pdbx_description
1 polymer ?
#
loop_
_entity_poly.entity_id
_entity_poly.type
_entity_poly.pdbx_seq_one_letter_code
_entity_poly.pdbx_strand_id
1 'polypeptide(L)'
;LLDKLTRRTSSWMCNSLSFGGKLQLMASVLFSIQVFWCSTFILPVAVTKECDRIMRSFLWHGTDYGKKSGKVAWSRVCKPKKEGGLGFVGCRVWNQAAIM
;
A
#
# COMPACT_ATOMS: atom_id res chain seq x y z
N LEU A 1 10.51 -8.06 -0.68
CA LEU A 1 9.29 -7.28 -0.40
C LEU A 1 8.65 -6.69 -1.67
N LEU A 2 9.32 -5.75 -2.35
CA LEU A 2 8.73 -5.00 -3.48
C LEU A 2 8.24 -5.89 -4.62
N ASP A 3 9.08 -6.83 -5.08
CA ASP A 3 8.69 -7.80 -6.12
C ASP A 3 7.40 -8.57 -5.76
N LYS A 4 7.30 -9.02 -4.51
CA LYS A 4 6.12 -9.75 -4.00
C LYS A 4 4.85 -8.88 -4.03
N LEU A 5 4.96 -7.59 -3.69
CA LEU A 5 3.85 -6.63 -3.77
C LEU A 5 3.47 -6.34 -5.23
N THR A 6 4.46 -6.11 -6.10
CA THR A 6 4.23 -5.87 -7.53
C THR A 6 3.55 -7.07 -8.20
N ARG A 7 4.01 -8.29 -7.93
CA ARG A 7 3.45 -9.50 -8.51
C ARG A 7 2.00 -9.75 -8.07
N ARG A 8 1.67 -9.49 -6.79
CA ARG A 8 0.30 -9.59 -6.28
C ARG A 8 -0.63 -8.53 -6.90
N THR A 9 -0.19 -7.28 -6.91
CA THR A 9 -0.99 -6.18 -7.48
C THR A 9 -1.22 -6.36 -8.98
N SER A 10 -0.20 -6.78 -9.74
CA SER A 10 -0.32 -7.07 -11.17
C SER A 10 -1.32 -8.19 -11.45
N SER A 11 -1.25 -9.30 -10.69
CA SER A 11 -2.19 -10.41 -10.83
C SER A 11 -3.65 -10.01 -10.55
N TRP A 12 -3.88 -9.16 -9.56
CA TRP A 12 -5.24 -8.68 -9.22
C TRP A 12 -5.76 -7.61 -10.17
N MET A 13 -4.87 -6.82 -10.79
CA MET A 13 -5.27 -5.85 -11.80
C MET A 13 -5.90 -6.50 -13.03
N CYS A 14 -5.48 -7.73 -13.39
CA CYS A 14 -6.07 -8.47 -14.50
C CYS A 14 -7.54 -8.89 -14.25
N ASN A 15 -8.00 -8.91 -12.99
CA ASN A 15 -9.32 -9.42 -12.61
C ASN A 15 -10.41 -8.34 -12.49
N SER A 16 -10.21 -7.14 -13.05
CA SER A 16 -11.20 -6.03 -13.09
C SER A 16 -11.97 -5.80 -11.78
N LEU A 17 -11.23 -5.57 -10.69
CA LEU A 17 -11.81 -5.40 -9.35
C LEU A 17 -12.49 -4.04 -9.15
N SER A 18 -13.61 -4.06 -8.41
CA SER A 18 -14.23 -2.84 -7.89
C SER A 18 -13.29 -2.11 -6.92
N PHE A 19 -13.51 -0.80 -6.70
CA PHE A 19 -12.72 -0.02 -5.75
C PHE A 19 -12.75 -0.62 -4.33
N GLY A 20 -13.92 -1.07 -3.87
CA GLY A 20 -14.08 -1.75 -2.60
C GLY A 20 -13.31 -3.09 -2.54
N GLY A 21 -13.32 -3.86 -3.63
CA GLY A 21 -12.55 -5.10 -3.74
C GLY A 21 -11.04 -4.87 -3.66
N LYS A 22 -10.54 -3.83 -4.35
CA LYS A 22 -9.12 -3.41 -4.26
C LYS A 22 -8.76 -2.99 -2.85
N LEU A 23 -9.62 -2.22 -2.19
CA LEU A 23 -9.42 -1.77 -0.82
C LEU A 23 -9.32 -2.96 0.14
N GLN A 24 -10.22 -3.93 0.02
CA GLN A 24 -10.25 -5.12 0.85
C GLN A 24 -8.99 -5.99 0.67
N LEU A 25 -8.56 -6.22 -0.58
CA LEU A 25 -7.34 -7.00 -0.86
C LEU A 25 -6.07 -6.29 -0.38
N MET A 26 -6.02 -4.96 -0.51
CA MET A 26 -4.92 -4.17 0.04
C MET A 26 -4.86 -4.30 1.57
N ALA A 27 -6.00 -4.19 2.24
CA ALA A 27 -6.08 -4.29 3.71
C ALA A 27 -5.75 -5.70 4.22
N SER A 28 -6.20 -6.76 3.54
CA SER A 28 -6.00 -8.14 4.01
C SER A 28 -4.63 -8.70 3.66
N VAL A 29 -4.12 -8.43 2.45
CA VAL A 29 -2.91 -9.10 1.94
C VAL A 29 -1.70 -8.16 1.89
N LEU A 30 -1.80 -7.00 1.22
CA LEU A 30 -0.63 -6.12 1.04
C LEU A 30 -0.13 -5.58 2.38
N PHE A 31 -1.06 -5.22 3.26
CA PHE A 31 -0.73 -4.74 4.61
C PHE A 31 -0.14 -5.84 5.49
N SER A 32 -0.69 -7.07 5.44
CA SER A 32 -0.11 -8.21 6.17
C SER A 32 1.34 -8.49 5.74
N ILE A 33 1.61 -8.44 4.43
CA ILE A 33 2.98 -8.57 3.90
C ILE A 33 3.85 -7.44 4.44
N GLN A 34 3.42 -6.17 4.35
CA GLN A 34 4.19 -5.05 4.86
C GLN A 34 4.52 -5.18 6.34
N VAL A 35 3.54 -5.47 7.18
CA VAL A 35 3.72 -5.60 8.62
C VAL A 35 4.75 -6.69 8.92
N PHE A 36 4.64 -7.86 8.28
CA PHE A 36 5.61 -8.93 8.42
C PHE A 36 7.04 -8.45 8.11
N TRP A 37 7.26 -7.78 6.97
CA TRP A 37 8.60 -7.34 6.59
C TRP A 37 9.13 -6.18 7.45
N CYS A 38 8.28 -5.25 7.88
CA CYS A 38 8.67 -4.15 8.78
C CYS A 38 9.00 -4.67 10.20
N SER A 39 8.34 -5.71 10.67
CA SER A 39 8.63 -6.32 11.97
C SER A 39 9.87 -7.19 11.95
N THR A 40 10.23 -7.80 10.81
CA THR A 40 11.44 -8.63 10.69
C THR A 40 12.69 -7.83 10.35
N PHE A 41 12.57 -6.71 9.61
CA PHE A 41 13.72 -5.96 9.12
C PHE A 41 13.53 -4.45 9.25
N ILE A 42 14.64 -3.75 9.53
CA ILE A 42 14.73 -2.30 9.40
C ILE A 42 14.79 -1.95 7.91
N LEU A 43 13.67 -1.46 7.36
CA LEU A 43 13.57 -1.10 5.95
C LEU A 43 14.14 0.29 5.67
N PRO A 44 14.95 0.47 4.61
CA PRO A 44 15.37 1.78 4.14
C PRO A 44 14.18 2.64 3.71
N VAL A 45 14.32 3.97 3.85
CA VAL A 45 13.27 4.93 3.46
C VAL A 45 12.90 4.82 1.97
N ALA A 46 13.84 4.43 1.11
CA ALA A 46 13.56 4.19 -0.30
C ALA A 46 12.57 3.04 -0.52
N VAL A 47 12.72 1.94 0.24
CA VAL A 47 11.84 0.76 0.13
C VAL A 47 10.44 1.07 0.64
N THR A 48 10.34 1.83 1.74
CA THR A 48 9.04 2.22 2.30
C THR A 48 8.26 3.14 1.33
N LYS A 49 8.94 4.10 0.69
CA LYS A 49 8.36 4.95 -0.37
C LYS A 49 7.90 4.14 -1.57
N GLU A 50 8.67 3.14 -1.98
CA GLU A 50 8.34 2.30 -3.13
C GLU A 50 7.13 1.39 -2.85
N CYS A 51 7.02 0.84 -1.64
CA CYS A 51 5.81 0.14 -1.19
C CYS A 51 4.56 1.04 -1.29
N ASP A 52 4.64 2.27 -0.76
CA ASP A 52 3.55 3.24 -0.81
C ASP A 52 3.18 3.58 -2.27
N ARG A 53 4.16 3.67 -3.17
CA ARG A 53 3.94 3.89 -4.60
C ARG A 53 3.13 2.75 -5.23
N ILE A 54 3.52 1.50 -4.98
CA ILE A 54 2.85 0.30 -5.52
C ILE A 54 1.40 0.22 -5.04
N MET A 55 1.17 0.40 -3.74
CA MET A 55 -0.19 0.37 -3.16
C MET A 55 -1.06 1.51 -3.67
N ARG A 56 -0.50 2.72 -3.79
CA ARG A 56 -1.20 3.87 -4.36
C ARG A 56 -1.61 3.62 -5.80
N SER A 57 -0.70 3.08 -6.61
CA SER A 57 -0.97 2.74 -8.02
C SER A 57 -2.07 1.69 -8.13
N PHE A 58 -2.02 0.64 -7.29
CA PHE A 58 -3.04 -0.40 -7.28
C PHE A 58 -4.44 0.14 -6.96
N LEU A 59 -4.55 0.99 -5.95
CA LEU A 59 -5.83 1.54 -5.50
C LEU A 59 -6.47 2.47 -6.55
N TRP A 60 -5.68 3.35 -7.17
CA TRP A 60 -6.20 4.41 -8.04
C TRP A 60 -6.15 4.13 -9.53
N HIS A 61 -5.13 3.43 -10.03
CA HIS A 61 -4.79 3.46 -11.46
C HIS A 61 -5.04 2.15 -12.21
N GLY A 62 -5.21 1.03 -11.51
CA GLY A 62 -5.40 -0.26 -12.21
C GLY A 62 -4.23 -0.56 -13.15
N THR A 63 -4.49 -1.25 -14.27
CA THR A 63 -3.49 -1.73 -15.25
C THR A 63 -2.70 -0.65 -15.97
N ASP A 64 -3.08 0.63 -15.83
CA ASP A 64 -2.40 1.73 -16.51
C ASP A 64 -1.28 2.30 -15.62
N TYR A 65 -0.05 1.84 -15.87
CA TYR A 65 1.19 2.32 -15.23
C TYR A 65 1.57 3.77 -15.62
N GLY A 66 0.63 4.55 -16.13
CA GLY A 66 0.83 5.97 -16.42
C GLY A 66 1.04 6.78 -15.14
N LYS A 67 1.91 7.81 -15.19
CA LYS A 67 2.11 8.81 -14.12
C LYS A 67 0.84 9.65 -13.92
N LYS A 68 -0.23 9.06 -13.40
CA LYS A 68 -1.47 9.76 -13.06
C LYS A 68 -1.47 10.01 -11.55
N SER A 69 -1.80 11.22 -11.15
CA SER A 69 -1.94 11.54 -9.73
C SER A 69 -3.17 10.82 -9.17
N GLY A 70 -3.02 10.14 -8.03
CA GLY A 70 -4.15 9.52 -7.33
C GLY A 70 -5.15 10.58 -6.88
N LYS A 71 -6.45 10.24 -6.83
CA LYS A 71 -7.56 11.18 -6.48
C LYS A 71 -7.41 11.82 -5.10
N VAL A 72 -6.74 11.14 -4.17
CA VAL A 72 -6.48 11.61 -2.81
C VAL A 72 -5.00 11.45 -2.48
N ALA A 73 -4.45 12.42 -1.73
CA ALA A 73 -3.08 12.33 -1.21
C ALA A 73 -2.90 11.07 -0.35
N TRP A 74 -1.80 10.35 -0.54
CA TRP A 74 -1.53 9.10 0.19
C TRP A 74 -1.52 9.32 1.71
N SER A 75 -0.98 10.45 2.15
CA SER A 75 -0.97 10.83 3.57
C SER A 75 -2.37 10.96 4.19
N ARG A 76 -3.40 11.34 3.40
CA ARG A 76 -4.79 11.38 3.86
C ARG A 76 -5.41 9.98 3.87
N VAL A 77 -5.08 9.14 2.89
CA VAL A 77 -5.50 7.73 2.82
C VAL A 77 -4.98 6.96 4.04
N CYS A 78 -3.76 7.26 4.49
CA CYS A 78 -3.15 6.62 5.64
C CYS A 78 -3.66 7.10 7.01
N LYS A 79 -4.66 8.00 7.06
CA LYS A 79 -5.25 8.40 8.32
C LYS A 79 -6.21 7.34 8.87
N PRO A 80 -6.46 7.31 10.20
CA PRO A 80 -7.51 6.48 10.79
C PRO A 80 -8.87 6.74 10.13
N LYS A 81 -9.74 5.73 10.07
CA LYS A 81 -11.11 5.89 9.54
C LYS A 81 -11.92 6.97 10.28
N LYS A 82 -11.66 7.14 11.58
CA LYS A 82 -12.26 8.20 12.41
C LYS A 82 -11.90 9.62 11.93
N GLU A 83 -10.76 9.79 11.26
CA GLU A 83 -10.30 11.07 10.70
C GLU A 83 -10.61 11.21 9.19
N GLY A 84 -11.48 10.35 8.64
CA GLY A 84 -11.82 10.36 7.21
C GLY A 84 -10.75 9.74 6.29
N GLY A 85 -9.77 9.03 6.85
CA GLY A 85 -8.83 8.19 6.09
C GLY A 85 -9.36 6.78 5.85
N LEU A 86 -8.56 5.93 5.22
CA LEU A 86 -8.91 4.53 4.96
C LEU A 86 -8.39 3.57 6.04
N GLY A 87 -7.68 4.08 7.05
CA GLY A 87 -7.17 3.31 8.18
C GLY A 87 -5.86 2.58 7.90
N PHE A 88 -5.19 2.89 6.80
CA PHE A 88 -3.90 2.27 6.49
C PHE A 88 -2.77 2.97 7.24
N VAL A 89 -1.98 2.24 8.01
CA VAL A 89 -0.79 2.85 8.63
C VAL A 89 0.36 2.80 7.61
N GLY A 90 0.97 3.95 7.32
CA GLY A 90 2.03 4.05 6.32
C GLY A 90 3.24 3.16 6.65
N CYS A 91 3.90 2.62 5.62
CA CYS A 91 5.05 1.72 5.76
C CYS A 91 6.13 2.26 6.71
N ARG A 92 6.38 3.56 6.60
CA ARG A 92 7.39 4.28 7.40
C ARG A 92 7.04 4.31 8.89
N VAL A 93 5.76 4.48 9.23
CA VAL A 93 5.30 4.55 10.63
C VAL A 93 5.48 3.20 11.30
N TRP A 94 5.09 2.11 10.63
CA TRP A 94 5.32 0.75 11.12
C TRP A 94 6.80 0.40 11.26
N ASN A 95 7.60 0.77 10.26
CA ASN A 95 9.03 0.52 10.30
C ASN A 95 9.71 1.26 11.46
N GLN A 96 9.29 2.49 11.79
CA GLN A 96 9.80 3.20 12.97
C GLN A 96 9.30 2.58 14.28
N ALA A 97 8.03 2.16 14.34
CA ALA A 97 7.46 1.53 15.53
C ALA A 97 8.05 0.15 15.84
N ALA A 98 8.60 -0.56 14.86
CA ALA A 98 9.29 -1.84 15.08
C ALA A 98 10.75 -1.68 15.53
N ILE A 99 11.32 -0.47 15.40
CA ILE A 99 12.70 -0.17 15.81
C ILE A 99 12.77 0.37 17.24
N MET A 100 11.68 1.00 17.72
CA MET A 100 11.52 1.41 19.13
C MET A 100 10.96 0.26 19.96
#